data_AF-A0A1W5T0M5-F1
#
_entry.id   AF-A0A1W5T0M5-F1
#
_cell.length_a   1.000
_cell.length_b   1.000
_cell.length_c   1.000
_cell.angle_alpha   90.00
_cell.angle_beta   90.00
_cell.angle_gamma   90.00
#
_symmetry.space_group_name_H-M   'P 1'
#
loop_
_entity.id
_entity.type
_entity.pdbx_description
1 polymer ?
#
loop_
_entity_poly.entity_id
_entity_poly.type
_entity_poly.pdbx_seq_one_letter_code
_entity_poly.pdbx_strand_id
1 'polypeptide(L)'
;MPSILKTKARRVLLRRLDFNKYGFNNANLTIYIIDENSSKDKVVKLEQYFIDRLKPSLNVDLVASSSGYHEPMNLEIRDRLRKQRGTPIYIYNAEDFTLLYIFESKQHMYNSINIHHKTLNNCLDTGNIYLDTFFLSMDLIEESSLPGGYENTSILSLDEIKKIRYK
;
A
#
# COMPACT_ATOMS: atom_id res chain seq x y z
N MET A 1 -13.12 25.26 -21.75
CA MET A 1 -11.83 24.99 -22.44
C MET A 1 -11.78 23.52 -22.82
N PRO A 2 -11.67 23.16 -24.11
CA PRO A 2 -11.53 21.75 -24.49
C PRO A 2 -10.21 21.22 -23.93
N SER A 3 -10.25 20.21 -23.06
CA SER A 3 -9.06 19.71 -22.40
C SER A 3 -8.15 19.01 -23.42
N ILE A 4 -6.89 19.40 -23.44
CA ILE A 4 -5.83 18.77 -24.25
C ILE A 4 -5.69 17.27 -23.95
N LEU A 5 -6.21 16.82 -22.79
CA LEU A 5 -6.24 15.44 -22.32
C LEU A 5 -7.29 14.57 -23.04
N LYS A 6 -8.25 15.16 -23.76
CA LYS A 6 -9.37 14.41 -24.38
C LYS A 6 -8.99 13.74 -25.70
N THR A 7 -7.92 14.20 -26.36
CA THR A 7 -7.40 13.62 -27.60
C THR A 7 -6.24 12.68 -27.31
N LYS A 8 -6.47 11.37 -27.46
CA LYS A 8 -5.47 10.27 -27.31
C LYS A 8 -4.26 10.37 -28.28
N ALA A 9 -4.20 11.42 -29.09
CA ALA A 9 -3.30 11.61 -30.23
C ALA A 9 -2.01 12.41 -29.92
N ARG A 10 -1.83 12.97 -28.72
CA ARG A 10 -0.72 13.92 -28.48
C ARG A 10 0.10 13.52 -27.26
N ARG A 11 1.35 13.12 -27.52
CA ARG A 11 2.37 12.99 -26.48
C ARG A 11 2.81 14.39 -26.06
N VAL A 12 2.15 14.93 -25.03
CA VAL A 12 2.55 16.20 -24.41
C VAL A 12 3.60 15.89 -23.35
N LEU A 13 4.81 16.40 -23.52
CA LEU A 13 5.82 16.41 -22.46
C LEU A 13 5.44 17.49 -21.46
N LEU A 14 4.91 17.07 -20.31
CA LEU A 14 4.65 17.95 -19.17
C LEU A 14 5.87 17.91 -18.24
N ARG A 15 6.66 18.99 -18.25
CA ARG A 15 7.66 19.20 -17.18
C ARG A 15 6.91 19.56 -15.90
N ARG A 16 6.92 18.65 -14.93
CA ARG A 16 6.51 18.94 -13.54
C ARG A 16 7.48 19.97 -12.97
N LEU A 17 7.10 21.24 -12.98
CA LEU A 17 7.66 22.21 -12.05
C LEU A 17 7.00 21.96 -10.69
N ASP A 18 7.78 21.97 -9.62
CA ASP A 18 7.29 21.82 -8.25
C ASP A 18 6.48 23.04 -7.81
N PHE A 19 5.22 23.09 -8.26
CA PHE A 19 4.26 24.15 -7.98
C PHE A 19 3.88 24.23 -6.50
N ASN A 20 4.08 23.15 -5.74
CA ASN A 20 3.65 23.06 -4.34
C ASN A 20 4.52 23.85 -3.35
N LYS A 21 5.79 24.18 -3.68
CA LYS A 21 6.70 24.82 -2.73
C LYS A 21 6.93 26.31 -2.98
N TYR A 22 6.88 26.75 -4.24
CA TYR A 22 7.26 28.11 -4.63
C TYR A 22 6.13 28.95 -5.23
N GLY A 23 4.94 28.35 -5.45
CA GLY A 23 3.80 29.03 -6.08
C GLY A 23 4.04 29.42 -7.55
N PHE A 24 3.06 30.06 -8.19
CA PHE A 24 3.14 30.49 -9.60
C PHE A 24 3.81 31.86 -9.81
N ASN A 25 4.53 32.37 -8.80
CA ASN A 25 5.18 33.67 -8.92
C ASN A 25 6.48 33.49 -9.73
N ASN A 26 6.55 34.13 -10.91
CA ASN A 26 7.66 34.07 -11.85
C ASN A 26 7.91 32.71 -12.54
N ALA A 27 6.84 31.97 -12.88
CA ALA A 27 6.95 30.75 -13.68
C ALA A 27 6.64 31.01 -15.17
N ASN A 28 7.52 30.55 -16.06
CA ASN A 28 7.28 30.53 -17.51
C ASN A 28 7.00 29.10 -17.96
N LEU A 29 5.85 28.87 -18.59
CA LEU A 29 5.47 27.58 -19.18
C LEU A 29 5.79 27.56 -20.68
N THR A 30 6.72 26.71 -21.08
CA THR A 30 7.03 26.45 -22.49
C THR A 30 6.51 25.08 -22.90
N ILE A 31 5.64 25.03 -23.90
CA ILE A 31 5.05 23.78 -24.41
C ILE A 31 5.68 23.46 -25.77
N TYR A 32 6.33 22.30 -25.87
CA TYR A 32 6.83 21.77 -27.13
C TYR A 32 5.85 20.75 -27.69
N ILE A 33 5.31 21.02 -28.88
CA ILE A 33 4.40 20.11 -29.59
C ILE A 33 5.23 19.26 -30.53
N ILE A 34 5.20 17.95 -30.32
CA ILE A 34 5.91 16.95 -31.12
C ILE A 34 4.91 16.28 -32.06
N ASP A 35 5.36 15.87 -33.25
CA ASP A 35 4.55 15.11 -34.20
C ASP A 35 4.07 13.79 -33.58
N GLU A 36 2.81 13.43 -33.85
CA GLU A 36 2.12 12.25 -33.33
C GLU A 36 2.84 10.95 -33.70
N ASN A 37 3.48 10.91 -34.87
CA ASN A 37 4.23 9.76 -35.37
C ASN A 37 5.64 9.62 -34.76
N SER A 38 6.01 10.46 -33.79
CA SER A 38 7.34 10.43 -33.21
C SER A 38 7.57 9.20 -32.32
N SER A 39 8.72 8.54 -32.50
CA SER A 39 9.13 7.42 -31.62
C SER A 39 9.35 7.89 -30.18
N LYS A 40 9.10 7.01 -29.21
CA LYS A 40 9.33 7.23 -27.77
C LYS A 40 10.79 7.64 -27.51
N ASP A 41 11.73 7.04 -28.22
CA ASP A 41 13.16 7.33 -28.06
C ASP A 41 13.50 8.78 -28.43
N LYS A 42 12.83 9.35 -29.44
CA LYS A 42 13.03 10.76 -29.81
C LYS A 42 12.53 11.69 -28.70
N VAL A 43 11.43 11.33 -28.06
CA VAL A 43 10.85 12.08 -26.94
C VAL A 43 11.79 12.05 -25.73
N VAL A 44 12.32 10.88 -25.37
CA VAL A 44 13.28 10.72 -24.25
C VAL A 44 14.59 11.47 -24.54
N LYS A 45 15.12 11.41 -25.76
CA LYS A 45 16.32 12.17 -26.15
C LYS A 45 16.13 13.68 -26.02
N LEU A 46 14.97 14.18 -26.42
CA LEU A 46 14.64 15.59 -26.31
C LEU A 46 14.49 16.01 -24.84
N GLU A 47 13.88 15.16 -24.01
CA GLU A 47 13.81 15.38 -22.57
C GLU A 47 15.21 15.45 -21.94
N GLN A 48 16.09 14.48 -22.25
CA GLN A 48 17.46 14.44 -21.76
C GLN A 48 18.25 15.68 -22.20
N TYR A 49 18.14 16.09 -23.46
CA TYR A 49 18.78 17.31 -23.97
C TYR A 49 18.46 18.55 -23.12
N PHE A 50 17.21 18.70 -22.71
CA PHE A 50 16.81 19.82 -21.86
C PHE A 50 17.26 19.66 -20.40
N ILE A 51 17.35 18.43 -19.86
CA ILE A 51 17.94 18.19 -18.54
C ILE A 51 19.41 18.62 -18.55
N ASP A 52 20.17 18.17 -19.54
CA ASP A 52 21.60 18.43 -19.67
C ASP A 52 21.90 19.92 -19.93
N ARG A 53 21.05 20.59 -20.72
CA ARG A 53 21.23 21.99 -21.11
C ARG A 53 20.80 22.97 -20.03
N LEU A 54 19.64 22.75 -19.40
CA LEU A 54 19.10 23.68 -18.40
C LEU A 54 19.71 23.47 -17.01
N LYS A 55 20.28 22.27 -16.75
CA LYS A 55 20.87 21.88 -15.46
C LYS A 55 20.04 22.36 -14.25
N PRO A 56 18.74 22.04 -14.21
CA PRO A 56 17.88 22.49 -13.12
C PRO A 56 18.37 21.91 -11.79
N SER A 57 18.63 22.78 -10.81
CA SER A 57 19.08 22.39 -9.46
C SER A 57 18.04 21.58 -8.68
N LEU A 58 16.79 21.57 -9.14
CA LEU A 58 15.66 20.87 -8.51
C LEU A 58 15.40 19.47 -9.11
N ASN A 59 16.12 19.06 -10.16
CA ASN A 59 15.93 17.73 -10.72
C ASN A 59 16.48 16.67 -9.77
N VAL A 60 15.60 15.80 -9.29
CA VAL A 60 15.97 14.60 -8.52
C VAL A 60 16.57 13.53 -9.42
N ASP A 61 16.02 13.38 -10.63
CA ASP A 61 16.56 12.49 -11.66
C ASP A 61 17.36 13.26 -12.70
N LEU A 62 18.59 12.82 -12.93
CA LEU A 62 19.49 13.37 -13.95
C LEU A 62 19.34 12.66 -15.31
N VAL A 63 18.58 11.58 -15.36
CA VAL A 63 18.34 10.77 -16.56
C VAL A 63 16.85 10.79 -16.91
N ALA A 64 16.53 11.15 -18.15
CA ALA A 64 15.18 11.12 -18.69
C ALA A 64 14.63 9.69 -18.71
N SER A 65 13.34 9.53 -18.43
CA SER A 65 12.69 8.22 -18.29
C SER A 65 13.28 7.32 -17.18
N SER A 66 14.03 7.87 -16.21
CA SER A 66 14.44 7.16 -15.00
C SER A 66 13.22 6.75 -14.16
N SER A 67 13.35 5.67 -13.39
CA SER A 67 12.31 5.21 -12.46
C SER A 67 12.21 6.03 -11.18
N GLY A 68 12.98 7.11 -11.04
CA GLY A 68 13.13 7.85 -9.79
C GLY A 68 14.16 7.21 -8.84
N TYR A 69 14.88 8.03 -8.08
CA TYR A 69 15.49 7.61 -6.83
C TYR A 69 14.39 7.27 -5.81
N HIS A 70 13.88 6.05 -5.89
CA HIS A 70 13.12 5.45 -4.79
C HIS A 70 14.07 4.53 -4.05
N GLU A 71 14.78 5.07 -3.06
CA GLU A 71 15.38 4.19 -2.07
C GLU A 71 14.25 3.35 -1.45
N PRO A 72 14.46 2.03 -1.28
CA PRO A 72 13.47 1.20 -0.62
C PRO A 72 13.22 1.79 0.77
N MET A 73 11.94 1.94 1.09
CA MET A 73 11.51 2.47 2.37
C MET A 73 12.19 1.71 3.52
N ASN A 74 12.75 2.43 4.49
CA ASN A 74 13.36 1.86 5.68
C ASN A 74 12.39 0.88 6.36
N LEU A 75 12.89 -0.33 6.69
CA LEU A 75 12.13 -1.42 7.29
C LEU A 75 11.41 -0.99 8.58
N GLU A 76 12.06 -0.23 9.45
CA GLU A 76 11.47 0.23 10.71
C GLU A 76 10.27 1.16 10.47
N ILE A 77 10.40 2.09 9.54
CA ILE A 77 9.32 3.02 9.17
C ILE A 77 8.18 2.22 8.52
N ARG A 78 8.50 1.21 7.71
CA ARG A 78 7.52 0.35 7.05
C ARG A 78 6.70 -0.41 8.08
N ASP A 79 7.34 -0.98 9.08
CA ASP A 79 6.66 -1.73 10.13
C ASP A 79 5.86 -0.80 11.06
N ARG A 80 6.38 0.42 11.34
CA ARG A 80 5.60 1.45 12.05
C ARG A 80 4.33 1.85 11.30
N LEU A 81 4.41 2.08 9.99
CA LEU A 81 3.24 2.42 9.16
C LEU A 81 2.26 1.26 9.06
N ARG A 82 2.73 0.02 9.02
CA ARG A 82 1.87 -1.17 9.08
C ARG A 82 1.09 -1.23 10.38
N LYS A 83 1.71 -0.95 11.52
CA LYS A 83 1.01 -0.88 12.82
C LYS A 83 0.00 0.27 12.89
N GLN A 84 0.35 1.43 12.34
CA GLN A 84 -0.51 2.63 12.40
C GLN A 84 -1.70 2.59 11.42
N ARG A 85 -1.54 1.95 10.26
CA ARG A 85 -2.56 1.94 9.19
C ARG A 85 -3.17 0.57 8.94
N GLY A 86 -2.57 -0.49 9.48
CA GLY A 86 -3.07 -1.85 9.36
C GLY A 86 -4.39 -1.98 10.08
N THR A 87 -5.35 -2.63 9.43
CA THR A 87 -6.58 -3.06 10.08
C THR A 87 -6.28 -4.34 10.84
N PRO A 88 -6.33 -4.34 12.19
CA PRO A 88 -6.09 -5.54 12.96
C PRO A 88 -7.17 -6.59 12.68
N ILE A 89 -6.81 -7.86 12.84
CA ILE A 89 -7.76 -8.98 12.76
C ILE A 89 -7.58 -9.81 14.00
N TYR A 90 -8.70 -10.05 14.67
CA TYR A 90 -8.79 -10.82 15.88
C TYR A 90 -9.20 -12.25 15.53
N ILE A 91 -8.47 -13.22 16.05
CA ILE A 91 -8.81 -14.64 15.96
C ILE A 91 -9.30 -15.11 17.31
N TYR A 92 -10.46 -15.74 17.31
CA TYR A 92 -11.08 -16.33 18.48
C TYR A 92 -11.24 -17.83 18.30
N ASN A 93 -11.32 -18.56 19.42
CA ASN A 93 -11.86 -19.91 19.42
C ASN A 93 -13.36 -19.85 19.08
N ALA A 94 -13.83 -20.71 18.18
CA ALA A 94 -15.24 -20.76 17.80
C ALA A 94 -16.17 -21.29 18.92
N GLU A 95 -15.65 -22.11 19.84
CA GLU A 95 -16.45 -22.71 20.92
C GLU A 95 -16.70 -21.72 22.07
N ASP A 96 -15.63 -21.10 22.58
CA ASP A 96 -15.69 -20.26 23.78
C ASP A 96 -15.50 -18.77 23.51
N PHE A 97 -15.34 -18.38 22.24
CA PHE A 97 -15.02 -17.00 21.81
C PHE A 97 -13.79 -16.41 22.52
N THR A 98 -12.86 -17.24 22.98
CA THR A 98 -11.62 -16.77 23.62
C THR A 98 -10.66 -16.20 22.59
N LEU A 99 -10.08 -15.02 22.87
CA LEU A 99 -9.14 -14.38 21.96
C LEU A 99 -7.82 -15.16 21.92
N LEU A 100 -7.50 -15.73 20.76
CA LEU A 100 -6.29 -16.53 20.55
C LEU A 100 -5.13 -15.69 20.04
N TYR A 101 -5.37 -14.76 19.12
CA TYR A 101 -4.31 -13.94 18.53
C TYR A 101 -4.81 -12.68 17.83
N ILE A 102 -3.92 -11.71 17.70
CA ILE A 102 -4.18 -10.45 17.00
C ILE A 102 -3.18 -10.30 15.84
N PHE A 103 -3.69 -10.31 14.62
CA PHE A 103 -2.90 -9.95 13.44
C PHE A 103 -2.92 -8.45 13.23
N GLU A 104 -1.76 -7.84 13.01
CA GLU A 104 -1.65 -6.41 12.70
C GLU A 104 -2.25 -6.02 11.34
N SER A 105 -2.44 -6.99 10.42
CA SER A 105 -3.05 -6.73 9.11
C SER A 105 -3.54 -8.00 8.42
N LYS A 106 -4.48 -7.84 7.46
CA LYS A 106 -4.88 -8.88 6.50
C LYS A 106 -3.69 -9.54 5.81
N GLN A 107 -2.72 -8.73 5.37
CA GLN A 107 -1.53 -9.25 4.68
C GLN A 107 -0.65 -10.09 5.60
N HIS A 108 -0.48 -9.67 6.85
CA HIS A 108 0.25 -10.47 7.83
C HIS A 108 -0.41 -11.83 8.04
N MET A 109 -1.74 -11.86 8.17
CA MET A 109 -2.49 -13.11 8.28
C MET A 109 -2.36 -14.00 7.04
N TYR A 110 -2.43 -13.46 5.83
CA TYR A 110 -2.21 -14.21 4.58
C TYR A 110 -0.86 -14.91 4.57
N ASN A 111 0.20 -14.18 4.89
CA ASN A 111 1.55 -14.71 4.85
C ASN A 111 1.79 -15.73 5.98
N SER A 112 1.18 -15.52 7.14
CA SER A 112 1.43 -16.31 8.34
C SER A 112 0.59 -17.58 8.40
N ILE A 113 -0.71 -17.49 8.16
CA ILE A 113 -1.63 -18.64 8.21
C ILE A 113 -1.83 -19.27 6.82
N ASN A 114 -1.30 -18.68 5.74
CA ASN A 114 -1.50 -19.16 4.37
C ASN A 114 -3.00 -19.39 4.07
N ILE A 115 -3.83 -18.43 4.47
CA ILE A 115 -5.25 -18.33 4.15
C ILE A 115 -5.41 -17.51 2.87
N HIS A 116 -6.27 -17.95 1.96
CA HIS A 116 -6.53 -17.21 0.73
C HIS A 116 -7.40 -15.98 1.01
N HIS A 117 -7.13 -14.85 0.35
CA HIS A 117 -7.83 -13.58 0.55
C HIS A 117 -9.36 -13.68 0.42
N LYS A 118 -9.85 -14.49 -0.54
CA LYS A 118 -11.29 -14.75 -0.69
C LYS A 118 -11.89 -15.45 0.53
N THR A 119 -11.19 -16.45 1.06
CA THR A 119 -11.65 -17.20 2.24
C THR A 119 -11.70 -16.30 3.46
N LEU A 120 -10.67 -15.48 3.67
CA LEU A 120 -10.66 -14.53 4.78
C LEU A 120 -11.82 -13.54 4.68
N ASN A 121 -12.02 -12.91 3.52
CA ASN A 121 -13.12 -11.97 3.36
C ASN A 121 -14.48 -12.64 3.56
N ASN A 122 -14.68 -13.86 3.04
CA ASN A 122 -15.91 -14.61 3.31
C ASN A 122 -16.12 -14.83 4.82
N CYS A 123 -15.10 -15.27 5.56
CA CYS A 123 -15.22 -15.46 7.00
C CYS A 123 -15.52 -14.15 7.76
N LEU A 124 -14.91 -13.02 7.34
CA LEU A 124 -15.16 -11.72 7.95
C LEU A 124 -16.54 -11.14 7.60
N ASP A 125 -17.01 -11.34 6.36
CA ASP A 125 -18.25 -10.75 5.86
C ASP A 125 -19.48 -11.57 6.27
N THR A 126 -19.36 -12.90 6.29
CA THR A 126 -20.48 -13.80 6.63
C THR A 126 -20.41 -14.33 8.07
N GLY A 127 -19.32 -14.08 8.79
CA GLY A 127 -19.10 -14.64 10.12
C GLY A 127 -18.85 -16.16 10.12
N ASN A 128 -18.50 -16.74 8.97
CA ASN A 128 -18.26 -18.19 8.89
C ASN A 128 -17.02 -18.59 9.68
N ILE A 129 -17.14 -19.68 10.42
CA ILE A 129 -16.03 -20.28 11.17
C ILE A 129 -15.00 -20.83 10.17
N TYR A 130 -13.74 -20.44 10.34
CA TYR A 130 -12.63 -20.94 9.56
C TYR A 130 -12.16 -22.28 10.14
N LEU A 131 -12.12 -23.32 9.31
CA LEU A 131 -11.73 -24.69 9.69
C LEU A 131 -12.54 -25.24 10.89
N ASP A 132 -13.79 -24.82 11.04
CA ASP A 132 -14.70 -25.21 12.14
C ASP A 132 -14.13 -24.97 13.56
N THR A 133 -13.08 -24.16 13.67
CA THR A 133 -12.31 -23.95 14.91
C THR A 133 -12.03 -22.48 15.21
N PHE A 134 -11.87 -21.65 14.18
CA PHE A 134 -11.47 -20.26 14.34
C PHE A 134 -12.56 -19.28 13.90
N PHE A 135 -12.95 -18.38 14.80
CA PHE A 135 -13.78 -17.24 14.46
C PHE A 135 -12.91 -16.01 14.20
N LEU A 136 -13.23 -15.23 13.16
CA LEU A 136 -12.43 -14.09 12.71
C LEU A 136 -13.25 -12.81 12.78
N SER A 137 -12.70 -11.76 13.37
CA SER A 137 -13.34 -10.45 13.46
C SER A 137 -12.36 -9.32 13.14
N MET A 138 -12.88 -8.22 12.61
CA MET A 138 -12.13 -6.95 12.49
C MET A 138 -12.29 -6.06 13.74
N ASP A 139 -13.33 -6.28 14.53
CA ASP A 139 -13.60 -5.54 15.75
C ASP A 139 -13.32 -6.41 16.97
N LEU A 140 -12.75 -5.80 18.01
CA LEU A 140 -12.51 -6.48 19.27
C LEU A 140 -13.86 -6.74 19.95
N ILE A 141 -14.16 -8.01 20.21
CA ILE A 141 -15.33 -8.41 20.98
C ILE A 141 -14.99 -8.26 22.46
N GLU A 142 -15.42 -7.17 23.10
CA GLU A 142 -15.15 -6.88 24.53
C GLU A 142 -15.69 -7.99 25.45
N GLU A 143 -16.79 -8.64 25.06
CA GLU A 143 -17.44 -9.75 25.78
C GLU A 143 -16.62 -11.05 25.81
N SER A 144 -15.61 -11.19 24.94
CA SER A 144 -14.65 -12.30 25.01
C SER A 144 -13.76 -12.24 26.27
N SER A 145 -13.79 -11.10 26.96
CA SER A 145 -13.28 -10.92 28.32
C SER A 145 -14.40 -11.30 29.31
N LEU A 146 -14.62 -12.58 29.55
CA LEU A 146 -15.59 -13.04 30.56
C LEU A 146 -15.17 -12.64 32.00
N PRO A 147 -16.10 -12.67 32.97
CA PRO A 147 -16.22 -11.72 34.07
C PRO A 147 -15.18 -11.96 35.16
N GLY A 148 -14.54 -10.88 35.58
CA GLY A 148 -13.59 -10.89 36.69
C GLY A 148 -12.15 -10.78 36.20
N GLY A 149 -11.74 -9.56 35.83
CA GLY A 149 -10.46 -8.93 36.17
C GLY A 149 -9.17 -9.75 36.27
N TYR A 150 -8.99 -10.84 35.52
CA TYR A 150 -7.76 -11.63 35.52
C TYR A 150 -7.14 -11.65 34.12
N GLU A 151 -5.92 -11.12 34.06
CA GLU A 151 -5.02 -10.97 32.93
C GLU A 151 -4.50 -12.31 32.36
N ASN A 152 -5.39 -13.21 31.93
CA ASN A 152 -4.97 -14.38 31.16
C ASN A 152 -5.35 -14.21 29.69
N THR A 153 -4.75 -13.22 29.03
CA THR A 153 -4.62 -13.21 27.58
C THR A 153 -3.67 -14.34 27.21
N SER A 154 -4.17 -15.57 27.08
CA SER A 154 -3.45 -16.67 26.44
C SER A 154 -3.38 -16.40 24.93
N ILE A 155 -2.72 -15.31 24.57
CA ILE A 155 -2.37 -14.99 23.19
C ILE A 155 -1.37 -16.07 22.79
N LEU A 156 -1.86 -17.02 21.98
CA LEU A 156 -1.04 -18.09 21.45
C LEU A 156 0.05 -17.49 20.56
N SER A 157 1.23 -18.07 20.60
CA SER A 157 2.26 -17.74 19.61
C SER A 157 1.80 -18.17 18.21
N LEU A 158 2.32 -17.50 17.18
CA LEU A 158 1.97 -17.82 15.79
C LEU A 158 2.23 -19.30 15.43
N ASP A 159 3.24 -19.90 16.05
CA ASP A 159 3.59 -21.30 15.82
C ASP A 159 2.57 -22.28 16.42
N GLU A 160 1.92 -21.92 17.53
CA GLU A 160 0.86 -22.73 18.13
C GLU A 160 -0.41 -22.73 17.28
N ILE A 161 -0.79 -21.56 16.73
CA ILE A 161 -1.93 -21.46 15.80
C ILE A 161 -1.68 -22.28 14.53
N LYS A 162 -0.45 -22.25 14.00
CA LYS A 162 -0.07 -23.08 12.86
C LYS A 162 -0.20 -24.58 13.17
N LYS A 163 0.20 -25.02 14.37
CA LYS A 163 0.09 -26.43 14.78
C LYS A 163 -1.36 -26.91 14.85
N ILE A 164 -2.28 -26.08 15.33
CA ILE A 164 -3.71 -26.43 15.42
C ILE A 164 -4.30 -26.67 14.02
N ARG A 165 -3.84 -25.94 13.00
CA ARG A 165 -4.27 -26.14 11.61
C ARG A 165 -3.89 -27.51 11.02
N TYR A 166 -2.78 -28.11 11.46
CA TYR A 166 -2.26 -29.37 10.90
C TYR A 166 -2.77 -30.62 11.63
N LYS A 167 -3.72 -30.47 12.55
CA LYS A 167 -4.33 -31.57 13.30
C LYS A 167 -5.63 -32.01 12.63
#